data_AF-A0A4Q5LSS6-F1
#
_entry.id   AF-A0A4Q5LSS6-F1
#
_cell.length_a   1.000
_cell.length_b   1.000
_cell.length_c   1.000
_cell.angle_alpha   90.00
_cell.angle_beta   90.00
_cell.angle_gamma   90.00
#
_symmetry.space_group_name_H-M   'P 1'
#
loop_
_entity.id
_entity.type
_entity.pdbx_description
1 polymer ?
#
loop_
_entity_poly.entity_id
_entity_poly.type
_entity_poly.pdbx_seq_one_letter_code
_entity_poly.pdbx_strand_id
1 'polypeptide(L)'
;MLKINIPPIGFEGSIFDKYNLPSPPNGTETEVNGEMILMFEDEEEAVAYLDELEDYSTRLDANAPEKPVINTLVSAINNDEFVQSYLQ
;
A
#
# COMPACT_ATOMS: atom_id res chain seq x y z
N MET A 1 -8.77 -13.41 -3.77
CA MET A 1 -8.62 -12.39 -2.72
C MET A 1 -7.19 -12.44 -2.24
N LEU A 2 -6.42 -11.47 -2.72
CA LEU A 2 -5.02 -11.27 -2.40
C LEU A 2 -4.93 -10.39 -1.14
N LYS A 3 -4.01 -10.76 -0.23
CA LYS A 3 -3.77 -10.03 1.01
C LYS A 3 -2.27 -9.74 1.11
N ILE A 4 -1.92 -8.47 1.17
CA ILE A 4 -0.51 -8.04 1.25
C ILE A 4 -0.28 -7.47 2.64
N ASN A 5 0.63 -8.10 3.39
CA ASN A 5 0.97 -7.69 4.75
C ASN A 5 1.99 -6.56 4.70
N ILE A 6 1.64 -5.46 5.36
CA ILE A 6 2.51 -4.31 5.57
C ILE A 6 3.09 -4.43 6.98
N PRO A 7 4.43 -4.43 7.13
CA PRO A 7 5.06 -4.53 8.45
C PRO A 7 4.60 -3.38 9.36
N PRO A 8 4.71 -3.51 10.69
CA PRO A 8 4.30 -2.46 11.60
C PRO A 8 5.22 -1.24 11.47
N ILE A 9 4.71 -0.17 10.85
CA ILE A 9 5.48 1.06 10.54
C ILE A 9 5.19 2.17 11.56
N GLY A 10 4.55 1.83 12.67
CA GLY A 10 3.96 2.82 13.59
C GLY A 10 2.80 3.60 12.95
N PHE A 11 2.21 3.04 11.90
CA PHE A 11 1.03 3.61 11.25
C PHE A 11 -0.20 3.28 12.08
N GLU A 12 -0.82 4.32 12.63
CA GLU A 12 -2.18 4.22 13.14
C GLU A 12 -3.09 3.79 11.96
N GLY A 13 -4.13 2.99 12.22
CA GLY A 13 -5.05 2.53 11.17
C GLY A 13 -5.72 3.64 10.35
N SER A 14 -5.58 4.90 10.78
CA SER A 14 -6.01 6.12 10.08
C SER A 14 -4.93 6.75 9.19
N ILE A 15 -3.84 6.07 8.85
CA ILE A 15 -2.75 6.62 8.03
C ILE A 15 -3.26 7.16 6.68
N PHE A 16 -4.24 6.48 6.08
CA PHE A 16 -4.86 6.88 4.81
C PHE A 16 -5.65 8.17 4.96
N ASP A 17 -6.47 8.28 6.00
CA ASP A 17 -7.25 9.49 6.29
C ASP A 17 -6.35 10.66 6.69
N LYS A 18 -5.34 10.40 7.54
CA LYS A 18 -4.43 11.41 8.08
C LYS A 18 -3.62 12.11 7.00
N TYR A 19 -3.20 11.36 6.00
CA TYR A 19 -2.36 11.83 4.90
C TYR A 19 -3.11 11.96 3.58
N ASN A 20 -4.42 11.72 3.58
CA ASN A 20 -5.26 11.72 2.39
C ASN A 20 -4.62 10.88 1.25
N LEU A 21 -4.19 9.67 1.62
CA LEU A 21 -3.59 8.71 0.69
C LEU A 21 -4.67 7.98 -0.09
N PRO A 22 -4.37 7.53 -1.31
CA PRO A 22 -5.20 6.55 -2.00
C PRO A 22 -5.38 5.31 -1.11
N SER A 23 -6.62 4.88 -0.92
CA SER A 23 -6.94 3.66 -0.17
C SER A 23 -7.01 2.48 -1.13
N PRO A 24 -6.59 1.27 -0.72
CA PRO A 24 -6.75 0.08 -1.55
C PRO A 24 -8.24 -0.20 -1.82
N PRO A 25 -8.61 -0.74 -3.00
CA PRO A 25 -10.00 -0.88 -3.42
C PRO A 25 -10.90 -1.67 -2.47
N ASN A 26 -10.36 -2.73 -1.86
CA ASN A 26 -11.09 -3.55 -0.89
C ASN A 26 -10.82 -3.15 0.57
N GLY A 27 -10.12 -2.03 0.79
CA GLY A 27 -9.82 -1.49 2.11
C GLY A 27 -8.66 -2.19 2.81
N THR A 28 -8.54 -1.90 4.11
CA THR A 28 -7.44 -2.40 4.95
C THR A 28 -7.95 -3.03 6.25
N GLU A 29 -7.28 -4.09 6.69
CA GLU A 29 -7.42 -4.64 8.04
C GLU A 29 -6.20 -4.23 8.88
N THR A 30 -6.40 -3.96 10.17
CA THR A 30 -5.29 -3.76 11.12
C THR A 30 -5.30 -4.91 12.10
N GLU A 31 -4.19 -5.63 12.17
CA GLU A 31 -4.02 -6.75 13.08
C GLU A 31 -3.56 -6.28 14.47
N VAL A 32 -3.73 -7.14 15.47
CA VAL A 32 -3.45 -6.84 16.90
C VAL A 32 -1.95 -6.60 17.14
N ASN A 33 -1.08 -7.12 16.28
CA ASN A 33 0.38 -6.89 16.28
C ASN A 33 0.77 -5.54 15.66
N GLY A 34 -0.20 -4.75 15.14
CA GLY A 34 0.05 -3.49 14.47
C GLY A 34 0.46 -3.63 13.00
N GLU A 35 0.33 -4.83 12.43
CA GLU A 35 0.44 -5.03 10.98
C GLU A 35 -0.82 -4.54 10.28
N MET A 36 -0.62 -4.01 9.08
CA MET A 36 -1.72 -3.56 8.23
C MET A 36 -1.80 -4.49 7.04
N ILE A 37 -2.99 -4.97 6.73
CA ILE A 37 -3.24 -5.85 5.60
C ILE A 37 -3.97 -5.04 4.53
N LEU A 38 -3.36 -4.92 3.35
CA LEU A 38 -4.04 -4.41 2.17
C LEU A 38 -4.83 -5.55 1.52
N MET A 39 -6.08 -5.28 1.16
CA MET A 39 -6.96 -6.28 0.56
C MET A 39 -7.21 -5.95 -0.91
N PHE A 40 -7.14 -6.99 -1.74
CA PHE A 40 -7.39 -6.92 -3.19
C PHE A 40 -8.20 -8.15 -3.66
N GLU A 41 -8.94 -8.02 -4.76
CA GLU A 41 -9.66 -9.12 -5.39
C GLU A 41 -8.65 -10.14 -5.95
N ASP A 42 -7.64 -9.65 -6.67
CA ASP A 42 -6.61 -10.39 -7.37
C ASP A 42 -5.31 -9.57 -7.54
N GLU A 43 -4.34 -10.12 -8.26
CA GLU A 43 -3.06 -9.50 -8.57
C GLU A 43 -3.19 -8.28 -9.50
N GLU A 44 -4.15 -8.29 -10.41
CA GLU A 44 -4.39 -7.16 -11.34
C GLU A 44 -4.83 -5.91 -10.57
N GLU A 45 -5.73 -6.07 -9.60
CA GLU A 45 -6.15 -4.96 -8.73
C GLU A 45 -5.02 -4.42 -7.86
N ALA A 46 -4.14 -5.30 -7.37
CA ALA A 46 -2.95 -4.88 -6.60
C ALA A 46 -1.94 -4.10 -7.47
N VAL A 47 -1.75 -4.50 -8.73
CA VAL A 47 -0.89 -3.77 -9.69
C VAL A 47 -1.51 -2.43 -10.06
N ALA A 48 -2.82 -2.36 -10.30
CA ALA A 48 -3.50 -1.10 -10.58
C ALA A 48 -3.37 -0.11 -9.41
N TYR A 49 -3.47 -0.60 -8.18
CA TYR A 49 -3.25 0.21 -6.99
C TYR A 49 -1.79 0.63 -6.79
N LEU A 50 -0.83 -0.24 -7.15
CA LEU A 50 0.59 0.12 -7.18
C LEU A 50 0.84 1.32 -8.10
N ASP A 51 0.30 1.29 -9.31
CA ASP A 51 0.40 2.40 -10.27
C ASP A 51 -0.20 3.70 -9.68
N GLU A 52 -1.34 3.61 -9.00
CA GLU A 52 -1.97 4.77 -8.34
C GLU A 52 -1.08 5.38 -7.24
N LEU A 53 -0.41 4.53 -6.45
CA LEU A 53 0.52 4.97 -5.41
C LEU A 53 1.76 5.63 -6.00
N GLU A 54 2.31 5.08 -7.08
CA GLU A 54 3.46 5.67 -7.79
C GLU A 54 3.08 7.03 -8.39
N ASP A 55 1.94 7.12 -9.06
CA ASP A 55 1.38 8.36 -9.59
C ASP A 55 1.18 9.40 -8.50
N TYR A 56 0.60 9.03 -7.36
CA TYR A 56 0.43 9.91 -6.21
C TYR A 56 1.79 10.37 -5.68
N SER A 57 2.76 9.47 -5.56
CA SER A 57 4.13 9.78 -5.14
C SER A 57 4.82 10.78 -6.06
N THR A 58 4.56 10.75 -7.37
CA THR A 58 5.14 11.72 -8.32
C THR A 58 4.61 13.14 -8.14
N ARG A 59 3.40 13.30 -7.58
CA ARG A 59 2.75 14.59 -7.34
C ARG A 59 3.16 15.23 -6.01
N LEU A 60 3.74 14.44 -5.10
CA LEU A 60 4.22 14.92 -3.82
C LEU A 60 5.61 15.56 -3.90
N ASP A 61 5.84 16.57 -3.06
CA ASP A 61 7.17 17.08 -2.81
C ASP A 61 8.10 15.99 -2.27
N ALA A 62 9.40 16.08 -2.61
CA ALA A 62 10.40 15.10 -2.17
C ALA A 62 10.51 14.96 -0.64
N ASN A 63 10.15 16.01 0.11
CA ASN A 63 10.20 16.07 1.57
C ASN A 63 8.83 15.93 2.23
N ALA A 64 7.80 15.58 1.46
CA ALA A 64 6.45 15.46 1.99
C ALA A 64 6.38 14.34 3.04
N PRO A 65 5.65 14.53 4.15
CA PRO A 65 5.63 13.58 5.26
C PRO A 65 4.98 12.24 4.88
N GLU A 66 4.24 12.18 3.78
CA GLU A 66 3.61 10.96 3.28
C GLU A 66 4.57 10.06 2.47
N LYS A 67 5.70 10.60 1.97
CA LYS A 67 6.66 9.86 1.13
C LYS A 67 7.14 8.54 1.75
N PRO A 68 7.54 8.49 3.05
CA PRO A 68 7.97 7.25 3.67
C PRO A 68 6.86 6.20 3.73
N VAL A 69 5.61 6.63 3.92
CA VAL A 69 4.43 5.75 3.94
C VAL A 69 4.26 5.11 2.57
N ILE A 70 4.18 5.93 1.53
CA ILE A 70 3.96 5.47 0.15
C ILE A 70 5.10 4.57 -0.30
N ASN A 71 6.36 4.93 -0.03
CA ASN A 71 7.49 4.10 -0.38
C ASN A 71 7.43 2.72 0.29
N THR A 72 6.90 2.64 1.51
CA THR A 72 6.75 1.36 2.19
C THR A 72 5.61 0.54 1.58
N LEU A 73 4.47 1.17 1.26
CA LEU A 73 3.36 0.51 0.58
C LEU A 73 3.79 -0.03 -0.80
N VAL A 74 4.41 0.81 -1.62
CA VAL A 74 4.97 0.46 -2.93
C VAL A 74 5.96 -0.70 -2.81
N SER A 75 6.88 -0.63 -1.85
CA SER A 75 7.87 -1.69 -1.61
C SER A 75 7.20 -3.00 -1.20
N ALA A 76 6.18 -2.96 -0.33
CA ALA A 76 5.50 -4.17 0.11
C ALA A 76 4.73 -4.85 -1.03
N ILE A 77 4.03 -4.06 -1.86
CA ILE A 77 3.28 -4.60 -3.01
C ILE A 77 4.26 -5.15 -4.07
N ASN A 78 5.31 -4.41 -4.41
CA ASN A 78 6.33 -4.88 -5.37
C ASN A 78 7.11 -6.11 -4.91
N ASN A 79 7.22 -6.35 -3.60
CA ASN A 79 7.91 -7.52 -3.06
C ASN A 79 6.98 -8.73 -2.83
N ASP A 80 5.68 -8.59 -3.09
CA ASP A 80 4.74 -9.70 -2.99
C ASP A 80 4.97 -10.71 -4.13
N GLU A 81 5.03 -12.01 -3.79
CA GLU A 81 5.36 -13.07 -4.75
C GLU A 81 4.29 -13.23 -5.85
N PHE A 82 3.02 -12.99 -5.54
CA PHE A 82 1.93 -13.10 -6.52
C PHE A 82 1.95 -11.91 -7.49
N VAL A 83 2.16 -10.70 -6.96
CA VAL A 83 2.33 -9.49 -7.77
C VAL A 83 3.55 -9.62 -8.68
N GLN A 84 4.70 -10.06 -8.16
CA GLN A 84 5.90 -10.29 -8.98
C GLN A 84 5.68 -11.34 -10.07
N SER A 85 4.92 -12.39 -9.78
CA SER A 85 4.59 -13.43 -10.77
C SER A 85 3.67 -12.91 -11.87
N TYR A 86 2.76 -11.99 -11.54
CA TYR A 86 1.86 -11.35 -12.51
C TYR A 86 2.58 -10.38 -13.45
N LEU A 87 3.63 -9.70 -12.96
CA LEU A 87 4.40 -8.72 -13.74
C LEU A 87 5.46 -9.34 -14.69
N GLN A 88 5.66 -10.67 -14.68
CA GLN A 88 6.61 -11.40 -15.55
C GLN A 88 6.00 -11.80 -16.90
#